data_AF-A0A066YW17-F1
#
_entry.id   AF-A0A066YW17-F1
#
_cell.length_a   1.000
_cell.length_b   1.000
_cell.length_c   1.000
_cell.angle_alpha   90.00
_cell.angle_beta   90.00
_cell.angle_gamma   90.00
#
_symmetry.space_group_name_H-M   'P 1'
#
loop_
_entity.id
_entity.type
_entity.pdbx_description
1 polymer ?
#
loop_
_entity_poly.entity_id
_entity_poly.type
_entity_poly.pdbx_seq_one_letter_code
_entity_poly.pdbx_strand_id
1 'polypeptide(L)'
;MFTALPDTDRFLPDCFGDSHFSPADGWKTRDKLEAICLPVLERCVPCPFRATCIRQTRPHQSRFDGVCGGRLWLDGEVIATAQFLDDRDLPLPGKERAICGTLAGWKRHNAVGEQSCDPCSAFAPEDDPESDLPATEAATSVQLALDFAA
;
A
#
# COMPACT_ATOMS: atom_id res chain seq x y z
N MET A 1 3.80 -0.80 -29.74
CA MET A 1 5.10 -1.49 -29.61
C MET A 1 5.76 -0.94 -28.36
N PHE A 2 5.62 -1.62 -27.22
CA PHE A 2 6.26 -1.19 -25.98
C PHE A 2 7.71 -1.66 -26.03
N THR A 3 8.60 -0.79 -26.49
CA THR A 3 10.03 -1.04 -26.39
C THR A 3 10.36 -0.92 -24.91
N ALA A 4 10.63 -2.05 -24.26
CA ALA A 4 11.20 -2.04 -22.92
C ALA A 4 12.46 -1.17 -22.99
N LEU A 5 12.46 -0.05 -22.26
CA LEU A 5 13.66 0.77 -22.12
C LEU A 5 14.79 -0.14 -21.61
N PRO A 6 16.03 0.01 -22.11
CA PRO A 6 17.15 -0.79 -21.63
C PRO A 6 17.27 -0.64 -20.11
N ASP A 7 17.62 -1.74 -19.45
CA ASP A 7 17.73 -1.94 -17.98
C ASP A 7 18.77 -1.02 -17.29
N THR A 8 19.26 0.01 -18.00
CA THR A 8 20.28 0.98 -17.59
C THR A 8 19.77 2.41 -17.43
N ASP A 9 18.58 2.75 -17.96
CA ASP A 9 18.03 4.10 -17.80
C ASP A 9 17.26 4.23 -16.48
N ARG A 10 17.82 4.99 -15.55
CA ARG A 10 17.17 5.32 -14.28
C ARG A 10 15.92 6.14 -14.57
N PHE A 11 14.76 5.62 -14.19
CA PHE A 11 13.51 6.34 -14.23
C PHE A 11 13.48 7.39 -13.10
N LEU A 12 13.27 8.65 -13.46
CA LEU A 12 13.22 9.79 -12.54
C LEU A 12 11.84 10.47 -12.68
N PRO A 13 10.81 10.01 -11.94
CA PRO A 13 9.53 10.71 -11.89
C PRO A 13 9.67 12.10 -11.26
N ASP A 14 8.71 12.98 -11.48
CA ASP A 14 8.70 14.32 -10.87
C ASP A 14 8.73 14.31 -9.33
N CYS A 15 8.29 13.21 -8.70
CA CYS A 15 8.38 13.03 -7.24
C CYS A 15 9.75 12.54 -6.76
N PHE A 16 10.69 12.24 -7.67
CA PHE A 16 12.02 11.75 -7.29
C PHE A 16 12.79 12.82 -6.51
N GLY A 17 13.26 12.44 -5.31
CA GLY A 17 14.00 13.36 -4.42
C GLY A 17 13.12 14.30 -3.60
N ASP A 18 11.79 14.24 -3.73
CA ASP A 18 10.88 14.99 -2.86
C ASP A 18 10.85 14.37 -1.46
N SER A 19 11.17 15.18 -0.45
CA SER A 19 11.21 14.76 0.95
C SER A 19 9.85 14.34 1.51
N HIS A 20 8.75 14.73 0.87
CA HIS A 20 7.42 14.22 1.26
C HIS A 20 7.20 12.78 0.80
N PHE A 21 7.92 12.33 -0.23
CA PHE A 21 7.86 10.94 -0.70
C PHE A 21 8.88 10.05 0.00
N SER A 22 10.09 10.53 0.27
CA SER A 22 11.09 9.77 1.03
C SER A 22 11.92 10.72 1.88
N PRO A 23 11.48 11.00 3.12
CA PRO A 23 12.17 11.95 3.99
C PRO A 23 13.53 11.37 4.44
N ALA A 24 14.60 12.15 4.32
CA ALA A 24 15.93 11.73 4.79
C ALA A 24 16.11 11.89 6.31
N ASP A 25 15.39 12.85 6.91
CA ASP A 25 15.48 13.22 8.32
C ASP A 25 14.10 13.63 8.88
N GLY A 26 14.06 14.02 10.16
CA GLY A 26 12.82 14.52 10.80
C GLY A 26 11.82 13.44 11.22
N TRP A 27 12.00 12.18 10.82
CA TRP A 27 11.17 11.04 11.22
C TRP A 27 11.99 9.94 11.91
N LYS A 28 11.43 9.37 12.98
CA LYS A 28 12.01 8.24 13.76
C LYS A 28 10.94 7.29 14.28
N THR A 29 9.68 7.61 14.05
CA THR A 29 8.51 6.83 14.50
C THR A 29 7.59 6.66 13.30
N ARG A 30 6.80 5.59 13.31
CA ARG A 30 5.76 5.34 12.30
C ARG A 30 4.87 6.57 12.11
N ASP A 31 4.33 7.12 13.21
CA ASP A 31 3.40 8.25 13.17
C ASP A 31 3.97 9.48 12.47
N LYS A 32 5.27 9.75 12.64
CA LYS A 32 5.93 10.88 11.97
C LYS A 32 6.14 10.61 10.48
N LEU A 33 6.48 9.37 10.11
CA LEU A 33 6.62 8.99 8.71
C LEU A 33 5.26 9.09 7.99
N GLU A 34 4.21 8.58 8.61
CA GLU A 34 2.83 8.67 8.13
C GLU A 34 2.40 10.13 7.97
N ALA A 35 2.64 11.00 8.95
CA ALA A 35 2.31 12.42 8.88
C ALA A 35 2.98 13.15 7.70
N ILE A 36 4.20 12.74 7.32
CA ILE A 36 4.91 13.32 6.16
C ILE A 36 4.40 12.73 4.84
N CYS A 37 4.22 11.41 4.80
CA CYS A 37 4.08 10.66 3.55
C CYS A 37 2.63 10.43 3.11
N LEU A 38 1.69 10.26 4.03
CA LEU A 38 0.28 10.03 3.69
C LEU A 38 -0.32 11.13 2.80
N PRO A 39 -0.05 12.44 3.03
CA PRO A 39 -0.61 13.50 2.19
C PRO A 39 -0.23 13.44 0.70
N VAL A 40 0.86 12.75 0.35
CA VAL A 40 1.30 12.61 -1.05
C VAL A 40 0.99 11.25 -1.67
N LEU A 41 0.48 10.30 -0.88
CA LEU A 41 0.25 8.92 -1.31
C LEU A 41 -0.69 8.84 -2.53
N GLU A 42 -1.75 9.64 -2.53
CA GLU A 42 -2.76 9.69 -3.62
C GLU A 42 -2.22 10.25 -4.93
N ARG A 43 -1.06 10.94 -4.92
CA ARG A 43 -0.39 11.37 -6.17
C ARG A 43 0.08 10.18 -7.00
N CYS A 44 0.19 8.99 -6.41
CA CYS A 44 0.54 7.78 -7.13
C CYS A 44 -0.64 7.18 -7.92
N VAL A 45 -1.90 7.48 -7.60
CA VAL A 45 -3.07 6.88 -8.26
C VAL A 45 -3.06 7.08 -9.78
N PRO A 46 -2.87 8.31 -10.32
CA PRO A 46 -2.79 8.50 -11.77
C PRO A 46 -1.40 8.19 -12.36
N CYS A 47 -0.42 7.73 -11.56
CA CYS A 47 0.96 7.61 -12.00
C CYS A 47 1.17 6.38 -12.89
N PRO A 48 1.57 6.54 -14.17
CA PRO A 48 1.72 5.41 -15.09
C PRO A 48 3.00 4.59 -14.84
N PHE A 49 3.82 4.99 -13.87
CA PHE A 49 5.14 4.42 -13.61
C PHE A 49 5.23 3.65 -12.30
N ARG A 50 4.09 3.32 -11.66
CA ARG A 50 4.06 2.63 -10.36
C ARG A 50 4.84 1.31 -10.37
N ALA A 51 4.61 0.45 -11.36
CA ALA A 51 5.33 -0.82 -11.49
C ALA A 51 6.85 -0.61 -11.64
N THR A 52 7.26 0.34 -12.47
CA THR A 52 8.68 0.71 -12.67
C THR A 52 9.29 1.28 -11.39
N CYS A 53 8.53 2.10 -10.66
CA CYS A 53 8.93 2.67 -9.37
C CYS A 53 9.27 1.55 -8.36
N ILE A 54 8.38 0.57 -8.17
CA ILE A 54 8.62 -0.56 -7.25
C ILE A 54 9.83 -1.38 -7.70
N ARG A 55 9.93 -1.69 -9.00
CA ARG A 55 11.04 -2.45 -9.57
C ARG A 55 12.39 -1.76 -9.35
N GLN A 56 12.44 -0.44 -9.51
CA GLN A 56 13.66 0.36 -9.34
C GLN A 56 14.02 0.53 -7.86
N THR A 57 13.03 0.84 -7.01
CA THR A 57 13.26 1.08 -5.57
C THR A 57 13.61 -0.20 -4.83
N ARG A 58 13.03 -1.34 -5.21
CA ARG A 58 13.24 -2.65 -4.54
C ARG A 58 13.00 -2.55 -3.02
N PRO A 59 11.80 -2.10 -2.60
CA PRO A 59 11.58 -1.59 -1.25
C PRO A 59 11.92 -2.58 -0.12
N HIS A 60 11.70 -3.89 -0.28
CA HIS A 60 12.15 -4.87 0.73
C HIS A 60 13.66 -4.98 0.79
N GLN A 61 14.31 -5.12 -0.38
CA GLN A 61 15.74 -5.37 -0.45
C GLN A 61 16.52 -4.16 0.07
N SER A 62 16.02 -2.95 -0.19
CA SER A 62 16.62 -1.72 0.28
C SER A 62 16.16 -1.29 1.67
N ARG A 63 15.20 -1.99 2.29
CA ARG A 63 14.52 -1.56 3.53
C ARG A 63 14.00 -0.12 3.41
N PHE A 64 13.29 0.14 2.30
CA PHE A 64 12.86 1.48 1.94
C PHE A 64 11.85 2.05 2.93
N ASP A 65 11.98 3.35 3.17
CA ASP A 65 11.08 4.16 3.98
C ASP A 65 10.51 5.30 3.13
N GLY A 66 9.19 5.40 3.10
CA GLY A 66 8.46 6.41 2.33
C GLY A 66 7.51 5.83 1.28
N VAL A 67 7.07 6.67 0.35
CA VAL A 67 6.11 6.34 -0.69
C VAL A 67 6.80 5.80 -1.95
N CYS A 68 6.41 4.60 -2.36
CA CYS A 68 6.85 3.99 -3.61
C CYS A 68 5.71 3.16 -4.21
N GLY A 69 5.41 3.36 -5.49
CA GLY A 69 4.39 2.59 -6.21
C GLY A 69 2.96 2.77 -5.73
N GLY A 70 2.67 3.86 -4.99
CA GLY A 70 1.37 4.07 -4.35
C GLY A 70 1.22 3.33 -3.02
N ARG A 71 2.33 2.97 -2.39
CA ARG A 71 2.37 2.36 -1.07
C ARG A 71 3.32 3.13 -0.18
N LEU A 72 2.96 3.26 1.09
CA LEU A 72 3.83 3.73 2.14
C LEU A 72 4.56 2.53 2.75
N TRP A 73 5.88 2.61 2.75
CA TRP A 73 6.81 1.60 3.24
C TRP A 73 7.48 2.07 4.53
N LEU A 74 7.66 1.15 5.47
CA LEU A 74 8.47 1.32 6.67
C LEU A 74 9.33 0.07 6.86
N ASP A 75 10.64 0.25 6.88
CA ASP A 75 11.62 -0.83 6.95
C ASP A 75 11.46 -1.88 5.83
N GLY A 76 11.00 -1.42 4.66
CA GLY A 76 10.68 -2.31 3.54
C GLY A 76 9.37 -3.08 3.68
N GLU A 77 8.53 -2.81 4.68
CA GLU A 77 7.19 -3.40 4.82
C GLU A 77 6.10 -2.38 4.48
N VAL A 78 5.02 -2.84 3.85
CA VAL A 78 3.87 -1.97 3.50
C VAL A 78 3.09 -1.64 4.77
N ILE A 79 2.85 -0.35 5.01
CA ILE A 79 2.04 0.13 6.14
C ILE A 79 0.80 0.93 5.70
N ALA A 80 0.74 1.40 4.46
CA ALA A 80 -0.47 1.95 3.84
C ALA A 80 -0.42 1.82 2.31
N THR A 81 -1.59 1.84 1.66
CA THR A 81 -1.75 1.81 0.20
C THR A 81 -2.70 2.92 -0.22
N ALA A 82 -2.43 3.60 -1.35
CA ALA A 82 -3.32 4.63 -1.88
C ALA A 82 -4.68 4.00 -2.25
N GLN A 83 -5.74 4.79 -2.13
CA GLN A 83 -7.08 4.32 -2.48
C GLN A 83 -7.18 4.03 -3.99
N PHE A 84 -8.07 3.11 -4.35
CA PHE A 84 -8.38 2.77 -5.75
C PHE A 84 -7.21 2.18 -6.56
N LEU A 85 -6.15 1.71 -5.91
CA LEU A 85 -5.08 0.99 -6.59
C LEU A 85 -5.41 -0.50 -6.73
N ASP A 86 -5.30 -1.01 -7.96
CA ASP A 86 -5.36 -2.44 -8.24
C ASP A 86 -3.94 -3.04 -8.14
N ASP A 87 -3.81 -4.14 -7.41
CA ASP A 87 -2.57 -4.91 -7.31
C ASP A 87 -2.18 -5.57 -8.65
N ARG A 88 -3.10 -5.62 -9.61
CA ARG A 88 -2.81 -6.01 -11.00
C ARG A 88 -1.90 -5.04 -11.74
N ASP A 89 -1.73 -3.82 -11.23
CA ASP A 89 -0.81 -2.85 -11.81
C ASP A 89 0.65 -3.06 -11.35
N LEU A 90 0.88 -4.01 -10.45
CA LEU A 90 2.22 -4.35 -9.97
C LEU A 90 2.96 -5.24 -10.98
N PRO A 91 4.30 -5.31 -10.89
CA PRO A 91 5.04 -6.26 -11.71
C PRO A 91 4.57 -7.70 -11.45
N LEU A 92 4.29 -8.44 -12.53
CA LEU A 92 4.08 -9.88 -12.47
C LEU A 92 5.28 -10.58 -11.81
N PRO A 93 5.03 -11.66 -11.06
CA PRO A 93 6.11 -12.46 -10.50
C PRO A 93 6.89 -13.11 -11.64
N GLY A 94 8.22 -12.99 -11.63
CA GLY A 94 9.06 -13.50 -12.72
C GLY A 94 8.94 -15.02 -12.95
N LYS A 95 8.62 -15.78 -11.90
CA LYS A 95 8.25 -17.20 -11.98
C LYS A 95 7.38 -17.60 -10.80
N GLU A 96 6.54 -18.61 -11.02
CA GLU A 96 5.81 -19.27 -9.95
C GLU A 96 6.78 -19.89 -8.92
N ARG A 97 6.43 -19.77 -7.64
CA ARG A 97 7.23 -20.21 -6.50
C ARG A 97 6.53 -21.41 -5.87
N ALA A 98 7.28 -22.24 -5.15
CA ALA A 98 6.71 -23.42 -4.46
C ALA A 98 5.58 -23.08 -3.47
N ILE A 99 5.53 -21.83 -2.99
CA ILE A 99 4.49 -21.35 -2.06
C ILE A 99 3.26 -20.75 -2.77
N CYS A 100 3.30 -20.59 -4.09
CA CYS A 100 2.17 -20.05 -4.86
C CYS A 100 0.97 -21.00 -4.76
N GLY A 101 -0.25 -20.45 -4.91
CA GLY A 101 -1.47 -21.22 -4.67
C GLY A 101 -1.80 -21.44 -3.19
N THR A 102 -1.26 -20.60 -2.30
CA THR A 102 -1.58 -20.63 -0.86
C THR A 102 -1.79 -19.22 -0.33
N LEU A 103 -2.46 -19.07 0.82
CA LEU A 103 -2.55 -17.80 1.53
C LEU A 103 -1.17 -17.21 1.85
N ALA A 104 -0.19 -18.05 2.17
CA ALA A 104 1.19 -17.62 2.40
C ALA A 104 1.84 -17.09 1.11
N GLY A 105 1.53 -17.70 -0.04
CA GLY A 105 1.94 -17.22 -1.36
C GLY A 105 1.34 -15.86 -1.69
N TRP A 106 0.03 -15.68 -1.52
CA TRP A 106 -0.65 -14.40 -1.71
C TRP A 106 -0.05 -13.31 -0.82
N LYS A 107 0.09 -13.56 0.50
CA LYS A 107 0.75 -12.63 1.44
C LYS A 107 2.16 -12.28 0.99
N ARG A 108 2.91 -13.24 0.44
CA ARG A 108 4.26 -12.99 -0.08
C ARG A 108 4.25 -12.06 -1.28
N HIS A 109 3.37 -12.23 -2.26
CA HIS A 109 3.27 -11.31 -3.41
C HIS A 109 3.00 -9.88 -2.95
N ASN A 110 2.03 -9.71 -2.05
CA ASN A 110 1.69 -8.42 -1.48
C ASN A 110 2.81 -7.80 -0.68
N ALA A 111 3.49 -8.64 0.14
CA ALA A 111 4.71 -8.25 0.81
C ALA A 111 5.66 -7.72 -0.26
N VAL A 112 6.20 -8.57 -1.16
CA VAL A 112 7.30 -8.22 -2.08
C VAL A 112 7.01 -7.14 -3.14
N GLY A 113 5.81 -6.56 -3.17
CA GLY A 113 5.48 -5.53 -4.15
C GLY A 113 5.14 -6.06 -5.54
N GLU A 114 4.75 -7.33 -5.65
CA GLU A 114 4.46 -7.99 -6.92
C GLU A 114 2.97 -8.28 -7.05
N GLN A 115 2.50 -8.36 -8.30
CA GLN A 115 1.17 -8.85 -8.59
C GLN A 115 1.06 -10.30 -8.10
N SER A 116 -0.08 -10.66 -7.52
CA SER A 116 -0.38 -12.06 -7.23
C SER A 116 -0.55 -12.82 -8.54
N CYS A 117 0.15 -13.96 -8.70
CA CYS A 117 -0.14 -14.87 -9.83
C CYS A 117 -1.54 -15.47 -9.71
N ASP A 118 -2.08 -16.00 -10.82
CA ASP A 118 -3.44 -16.58 -10.85
C ASP A 118 -3.71 -17.62 -9.74
N PRO A 119 -2.78 -18.53 -9.39
CA PRO A 119 -2.99 -19.43 -8.25
C PRO A 119 -3.11 -18.69 -6.91
N CYS A 120 -2.38 -17.60 -6.72
CA CYS A 120 -2.40 -16.80 -5.50
C CYS A 120 -3.58 -15.83 -5.43
N SER A 121 -4.12 -15.36 -6.57
CA SER A 121 -5.23 -14.41 -6.58
C SER A 121 -6.52 -15.00 -6.00
N ALA A 122 -6.70 -16.32 -6.08
CA ALA A 122 -7.82 -17.03 -5.46
C ALA A 122 -7.83 -16.97 -3.91
N PHE A 123 -6.73 -16.53 -3.30
CA PHE A 123 -6.58 -16.38 -1.85
C PHE A 123 -6.58 -14.92 -1.41
N ALA A 124 -6.91 -13.98 -2.31
CA ALA A 124 -7.18 -12.62 -1.92
C ALA A 124 -8.35 -12.62 -0.93
N PRO A 125 -8.25 -11.91 0.22
CA PRO A 125 -9.43 -11.65 1.03
C PRO A 125 -10.44 -10.94 0.13
N GLU A 126 -11.70 -11.35 0.19
CA GLU A 126 -12.75 -10.61 -0.49
C GLU A 126 -12.72 -9.18 0.06
N ASP A 127 -12.71 -8.18 -0.81
CA ASP A 127 -12.95 -6.79 -0.42
C ASP A 127 -14.33 -6.77 0.26
N ASP A 128 -14.36 -6.71 1.59
CA ASP A 128 -15.61 -6.56 2.33
C ASP A 128 -16.05 -5.10 2.16
N PRO A 129 -17.12 -4.82 1.38
CA PRO A 129 -17.58 -3.44 1.17
C PRO A 129 -18.18 -2.83 2.44
N GLU A 130 -18.26 -3.57 3.56
CA GLU A 130 -18.86 -3.11 4.83
C GLU A 130 -17.83 -2.56 5.84
N SER A 131 -16.52 -2.53 5.54
CA SER A 131 -15.52 -1.96 6.47
C SER A 131 -15.39 -0.43 6.44
N ASP A 132 -16.11 0.25 5.54
CA ASP A 132 -16.12 1.72 5.38
C ASP A 132 -17.25 2.43 6.15
N LEU A 133 -18.04 1.70 6.95
CA LEU A 133 -18.98 2.36 7.86
C LEU A 133 -18.20 2.90 9.08
N PRO A 134 -18.25 4.22 9.37
CA PRO A 134 -17.60 4.74 10.56
C PRO A 134 -18.20 4.04 11.79
N ALA A 135 -17.33 3.53 12.65
CA ALA A 135 -17.70 2.95 13.93
C ALA A 135 -18.70 3.88 14.62
N THR A 136 -19.98 3.49 14.61
CA THR A 136 -21.03 4.31 15.20
C THR A 136 -20.71 4.46 16.68
N GLU A 137 -20.52 5.72 17.06
CA GLU A 137 -20.13 6.15 18.38
C GLU A 137 -20.98 5.47 19.46
N ALA A 138 -20.30 4.86 20.42
CA ALA A 138 -20.89 4.42 21.66
C ALA A 138 -21.41 5.64 22.45
N ALA A 139 -22.65 6.01 22.24
CA ALA A 139 -23.38 6.91 23.13
C ALA A 139 -24.11 6.08 24.21
N THR A 140 -23.35 5.66 25.22
CA THR A 140 -23.92 5.38 26.55
C THR A 140 -24.33 6.73 27.17
N SER A 141 -25.63 6.99 27.28
CA SER A 141 -26.13 7.86 28.34
C SER A 141 -27.63 7.68 28.62
N VAL A 142 -27.87 7.21 29.85
CA VAL A 142 -28.97 7.57 30.76
C VAL A 142 -30.36 7.06 30.41
N GLN A 143 -30.73 5.98 31.12
CA GLN A 143 -32.08 5.49 31.32
C GLN A 143 -33.03 6.62 31.75
N LEU A 144 -34.07 6.79 30.96
CA LEU A 144 -35.16 7.74 31.11
C LEU A 144 -35.91 7.50 32.43
N ALA A 145 -35.91 8.50 33.32
CA ALA A 145 -36.90 8.60 34.39
C ALA A 145 -38.23 9.03 33.78
N LEU A 146 -39.28 8.25 34.02
CA LEU A 146 -40.67 8.64 33.80
C LEU A 146 -41.39 8.57 35.15
N ASP A 147 -41.67 9.75 35.69
CA ASP A 147 -42.55 9.98 36.82
C ASP A 147 -44.04 9.77 36.45
N PHE A 148 -44.84 9.55 37.50
CA PHE A 148 -46.30 9.65 37.62
C PHE A 148 -47.19 8.46 37.18
N ALA A 149 -47.73 7.76 38.19
CA ALA A 149 -49.18 7.76 38.46
C ALA A 149 -49.53 7.26 39.88
N ALA A 150 -50.27 8.12 40.59
CA ALA A 150 -51.27 7.90 41.65
C ALA A 150 -50.98 6.99 42.86
#